data_AF-A0AA38JSQ7-F1
#
_entry.id   AF-A0AA38JSQ7-F1
#
_cell.length_a   1.000
_cell.length_b   1.000
_cell.length_c   1.000
_cell.angle_alpha   90.00
_cell.angle_beta   90.00
_cell.angle_gamma   90.00
#
_symmetry.space_group_name_H-M   'P 1'
#
loop_
_entity.id
_entity.type
_entity.pdbx_description
1 polymer ?
#
loop_
_entity_poly.entity_id
_entity_poly.type
_entity_poly.pdbx_seq_one_letter_code
_entity_poly.pdbx_strand_id
1 'polypeptide(L)'
;MAFTLITTPFLCVLSSLISLVNAETHVVKFDNQCGYGAPQLIQGNDVLTTTEYQFNESYSGIAYLQTGNCGFNGEYCGIVEMTLNNPTVTGGGSSADISYIPPLAYSVPYKFEFYGGCDGNGASCTSSNCSEAFYEPDQTYVQVACQTDNVNILITFCEGGSSEAVSTTAGSGSNAADVMLTSTSSTSSTQVEASSNIPTTTIADGDSPTSSLVSSTATASSSTSSSGSRRCSNNRRRRSSNLSEGLKVHRRRSANSQL
;
A
#
# COMPACT_ATOMS: atom_id res chain seq x y z
N MET A 1 60.26 -41.83 -45.97
CA MET A 1 59.10 -40.93 -45.86
C MET A 1 57.99 -41.72 -45.18
N ALA A 2 57.68 -41.42 -43.92
CA ALA A 2 56.62 -42.09 -43.17
C ALA A 2 55.73 -41.02 -42.53
N PHE A 3 54.46 -41.01 -42.93
CA PHE A 3 53.46 -40.03 -42.52
C PHE A 3 52.95 -40.36 -41.12
N THR A 4 53.11 -39.41 -40.20
CA THR A 4 52.50 -39.37 -38.87
C THR A 4 51.00 -39.06 -38.98
N LEU A 5 50.16 -39.99 -38.53
CA LEU A 5 48.72 -39.78 -38.32
C LEU A 5 48.50 -39.25 -36.90
N ILE A 6 48.17 -37.97 -36.79
CA ILE A 6 47.78 -37.30 -35.54
C ILE A 6 46.27 -37.43 -35.40
N THR A 7 45.82 -38.33 -34.52
CA THR A 7 44.41 -38.44 -34.11
C THR A 7 44.16 -37.50 -32.93
N THR A 8 43.68 -36.29 -33.21
CA THR A 8 43.22 -35.35 -32.18
C THR A 8 41.83 -35.73 -31.68
N PRO A 9 41.63 -35.87 -30.35
CA PRO A 9 40.32 -36.19 -29.77
C PRO A 9 39.39 -34.97 -29.88
N PHE A 10 38.22 -35.18 -30.47
CA PHE A 10 37.15 -34.18 -30.54
C PHE A 10 36.47 -34.10 -29.17
N LEU A 11 37.04 -33.30 -28.27
CA LEU A 11 36.47 -32.96 -26.97
C LEU A 11 35.36 -31.93 -27.20
N CYS A 12 34.11 -32.39 -27.40
CA CYS A 12 32.93 -31.53 -27.39
C CYS A 12 32.73 -30.94 -26.00
N VAL A 13 33.30 -29.77 -25.75
CA VAL A 13 33.00 -28.94 -24.58
C VAL A 13 31.62 -28.34 -24.80
N LEU A 14 30.58 -28.95 -24.22
CA LEU A 14 29.27 -28.32 -24.06
C LEU A 14 29.42 -27.20 -23.03
N SER A 15 29.66 -25.99 -23.51
CA SER A 15 29.60 -24.77 -22.71
C SER A 15 28.12 -24.45 -22.42
N SER A 16 27.61 -24.97 -21.30
CA SER A 16 26.30 -24.58 -20.77
C SER A 16 26.34 -23.10 -20.41
N LEU A 17 25.68 -22.26 -21.20
CA LEU A 17 25.38 -20.88 -20.83
C LEU A 17 24.37 -20.94 -19.67
N ILE A 18 24.87 -20.85 -18.45
CA ILE A 18 24.03 -20.62 -17.28
C ILE A 18 23.58 -19.16 -17.38
N SER A 19 22.36 -18.94 -17.88
CA SER A 19 21.73 -17.62 -17.76
C SER A 19 21.56 -17.33 -16.28
N LEU A 20 22.33 -16.36 -15.74
CA LEU A 20 22.10 -15.83 -14.41
C LEU A 20 20.76 -15.11 -14.45
N VAL A 21 19.71 -15.79 -13.98
CA VAL A 21 18.45 -15.12 -13.64
C VAL A 21 18.76 -14.29 -12.40
N ASN A 22 18.81 -12.96 -12.55
CA ASN A 22 18.76 -12.08 -11.39
C ASN A 22 17.38 -12.28 -10.77
N ALA A 23 17.33 -13.09 -9.71
CA ALA A 23 16.13 -13.24 -8.92
C ALA A 23 15.88 -11.91 -8.19
N GLU A 24 14.69 -11.36 -8.38
CA GLU A 24 14.20 -10.21 -7.63
C GLU A 24 14.11 -10.58 -6.15
N THR A 25 14.61 -9.73 -5.26
CA THR A 25 14.51 -9.97 -3.83
C THR A 25 14.27 -8.68 -3.06
N HIS A 26 13.32 -8.72 -2.15
CA HIS A 26 12.92 -7.59 -1.31
C HIS A 26 12.77 -8.05 0.13
N VAL A 27 13.23 -7.22 1.07
CA VAL A 27 13.07 -7.48 2.51
C VAL A 27 12.23 -6.38 3.13
N VAL A 28 11.16 -6.78 3.83
CA VAL A 28 10.40 -5.90 4.73
C VAL A 28 10.85 -6.20 6.15
N LYS A 29 11.36 -5.19 6.84
CA LYS A 29 11.83 -5.31 8.23
C LYS A 29 11.05 -4.38 9.14
N PHE A 30 10.77 -4.85 10.35
CA PHE A 30 10.11 -4.10 11.40
C PHE A 30 11.06 -3.86 12.56
N ASP A 31 11.09 -2.62 13.03
CA ASP A 31 11.71 -2.22 14.28
C ASP A 31 10.64 -1.62 15.21
N ASN A 32 10.16 -2.42 16.15
CA ASN A 32 9.16 -1.96 17.12
C ASN A 32 9.84 -1.47 18.41
N GLN A 33 10.06 -0.16 18.49
CA GLN A 33 10.63 0.49 19.66
C GLN A 33 9.56 0.96 20.66
N CYS A 34 8.28 0.70 20.42
CA CYS A 34 7.19 1.10 21.32
C CYS A 34 7.20 0.28 22.63
N GLY A 35 7.78 -0.93 22.62
CA GLY A 35 7.71 -1.87 23.75
C GLY A 35 6.34 -2.55 23.91
N TYR A 36 5.39 -2.28 23.01
CA TYR A 36 4.08 -2.91 22.94
C TYR A 36 3.61 -3.03 21.49
N GLY A 37 2.50 -3.74 21.28
CA GLY A 37 1.93 -4.00 19.96
C GLY A 37 2.73 -5.02 19.15
N ALA A 38 2.13 -5.47 18.05
CA ALA A 38 2.73 -6.45 17.16
C ALA A 38 2.71 -5.91 15.72
N PRO A 39 3.87 -5.77 15.06
CA PRO A 39 3.91 -5.44 13.64
C PRO A 39 3.09 -6.46 12.83
N GLN A 40 2.27 -5.96 11.92
CA GLN A 40 1.49 -6.74 10.98
C GLN A 40 1.92 -6.37 9.57
N LEU A 41 2.18 -7.37 8.75
CA LEU A 41 2.31 -7.24 7.30
C LEU A 41 1.17 -8.04 6.67
N ILE A 42 0.29 -7.36 5.93
CA ILE A 42 -0.90 -7.97 5.34
C ILE A 42 -0.66 -8.21 3.85
N GLN A 43 -0.88 -9.44 3.40
CA GLN A 43 -0.84 -9.81 1.99
C GLN A 43 -2.12 -10.59 1.64
N GLY A 44 -3.07 -9.93 0.99
CA GLY A 44 -4.39 -10.52 0.74
C GLY A 44 -5.09 -10.90 2.05
N ASN A 45 -5.21 -12.19 2.32
CA ASN A 45 -5.85 -12.73 3.53
C ASN A 45 -4.85 -13.20 4.59
N ASP A 46 -3.55 -13.15 4.29
CA ASP A 46 -2.51 -13.62 5.18
C ASP A 46 -1.98 -12.48 6.04
N VAL A 47 -1.70 -12.83 7.30
CA VAL A 47 -1.19 -11.93 8.32
C VAL A 47 0.18 -12.42 8.72
N LEU A 48 1.21 -11.62 8.43
CA LEU A 48 2.58 -11.96 8.72
C LEU A 48 3.08 -11.10 9.91
N THR A 49 3.46 -11.74 11.01
CA THR A 49 3.77 -11.15 12.34
C THR A 49 5.24 -11.22 12.83
N THR A 50 6.17 -11.66 11.99
CA THR A 50 7.61 -11.71 12.27
C THR A 50 8.24 -10.35 12.01
N THR A 51 9.46 -10.16 12.51
CA THR A 51 10.18 -8.88 12.40
C THR A 51 10.82 -8.66 11.03
N GLU A 52 10.91 -9.69 10.20
CA GLU A 52 11.55 -9.63 8.90
C GLU A 52 10.88 -10.61 7.93
N TYR A 53 10.71 -10.18 6.69
CA TYR A 53 10.10 -10.92 5.59
C TYR A 53 10.90 -10.76 4.32
N GLN A 54 11.29 -11.86 3.71
CA GLN A 54 11.95 -11.86 2.41
C GLN A 54 10.98 -12.36 1.33
N PHE A 55 10.84 -11.56 0.28
CA PHE A 55 10.13 -11.89 -0.94
C PHE A 55 11.14 -12.10 -2.07
N ASN A 56 10.92 -13.13 -2.90
CA ASN A 56 11.77 -13.43 -4.06
C ASN A 56 11.08 -13.08 -5.40
N GLU A 57 10.08 -12.20 -5.31
CA GLU A 57 9.24 -11.68 -6.38
C GLU A 57 8.69 -10.32 -5.95
N SER A 58 8.01 -9.64 -6.87
CA SER A 58 7.35 -8.38 -6.57
C SER A 58 6.31 -8.56 -5.46
N TYR A 59 6.29 -7.64 -4.52
CA TYR A 59 5.40 -7.66 -3.37
C TYR A 59 4.53 -6.39 -3.33
N SER A 60 3.29 -6.52 -2.90
CA SER A 60 2.42 -5.39 -2.61
C SER A 60 1.57 -5.72 -1.39
N GLY A 61 1.45 -4.78 -0.48
CA GLY A 61 0.73 -4.97 0.77
C GLY A 61 0.76 -3.75 1.66
N ILE A 62 0.23 -3.94 2.87
CA ILE A 62 0.14 -2.89 3.89
C ILE A 62 0.80 -3.38 5.17
N ALA A 63 1.36 -2.45 5.93
CA ALA A 63 1.91 -2.73 7.23
C ALA A 63 1.48 -1.73 8.29
N TYR A 64 1.27 -2.20 9.52
CA TYR A 64 0.91 -1.37 10.66
C TYR A 64 1.31 -2.02 11.98
N LEU A 65 1.25 -1.27 13.08
CA LEU A 65 1.42 -1.81 14.42
C LEU A 65 0.07 -2.12 15.04
N GLN A 66 -0.24 -3.41 15.24
CA GLN A 66 -1.45 -3.82 15.93
C GLN A 66 -1.33 -3.52 17.42
N THR A 67 -2.14 -2.57 17.91
CA THR A 67 -2.18 -2.13 19.32
C THR A 67 -3.44 -2.59 20.06
N GLY A 68 -4.33 -3.32 19.39
CA GLY A 68 -5.59 -3.85 19.93
C GLY A 68 -6.84 -3.25 19.28
N ASN A 69 -6.73 -2.05 18.71
CA ASN A 69 -7.85 -1.33 18.08
C ASN A 69 -7.79 -1.31 16.55
N CYS A 70 -6.70 -1.78 15.95
CA CYS A 70 -6.57 -1.77 14.49
C CYS A 70 -7.45 -2.85 13.88
N GLY A 71 -8.21 -2.51 12.83
CA GLY A 71 -8.89 -3.49 12.00
C GLY A 71 -7.92 -4.33 11.16
N PHE A 72 -8.45 -5.30 10.42
CA PHE A 72 -7.64 -6.23 9.62
C PHE A 72 -6.81 -5.49 8.57
N ASN A 73 -7.39 -4.49 7.90
CA ASN A 73 -6.71 -3.68 6.90
C ASN A 73 -6.08 -2.41 7.51
N GLY A 74 -5.81 -2.42 8.81
CA GLY A 74 -5.26 -1.26 9.53
C GLY A 74 -6.29 -0.17 9.82
N GLU A 75 -7.60 -0.43 9.71
CA GLU A 75 -8.63 0.54 10.09
C GLU A 75 -8.37 1.07 11.51
N TYR A 76 -8.54 2.38 11.73
CA TYR A 76 -8.22 3.08 12.97
C TYR A 76 -6.72 3.13 13.36
N CYS A 77 -5.84 2.73 12.45
CA CYS A 77 -4.39 2.78 12.62
C CYS A 77 -3.70 3.38 11.40
N GLY A 78 -2.47 3.82 11.63
CA GLY A 78 -1.61 4.31 10.57
C GLY A 78 -1.02 3.14 9.81
N ILE A 79 -1.04 3.20 8.49
CA ILE A 79 -0.48 2.16 7.63
C ILE A 79 0.66 2.71 6.78
N VAL A 80 1.60 1.83 6.47
CA VAL A 80 2.51 1.97 5.34
C VAL A 80 1.95 1.12 4.19
N GLU A 81 1.54 1.75 3.11
CA GLU A 81 1.19 1.07 1.86
C GLU A 81 2.48 0.94 1.04
N MET A 82 2.74 -0.24 0.47
CA MET A 82 3.98 -0.46 -0.27
C MET A 82 3.80 -1.36 -1.48
N THR A 83 4.58 -1.08 -2.51
CA THR A 83 4.83 -1.97 -3.65
C THR A 83 6.34 -2.08 -3.83
N LEU A 84 6.88 -3.29 -3.67
CA LEU A 84 8.29 -3.57 -3.83
C LEU A 84 8.46 -4.37 -5.10
N ASN A 85 9.09 -3.76 -6.10
CA ASN A 85 9.44 -4.42 -7.34
C ASN A 85 10.68 -3.82 -8.00
N ASN A 86 11.35 -4.62 -8.82
CA ASN A 86 12.44 -4.15 -9.67
C ASN A 86 11.89 -3.28 -10.83
N PRO A 87 12.47 -2.11 -11.12
CA PRO A 87 12.04 -1.26 -12.21
C PRO A 87 12.21 -1.94 -13.58
N THR A 88 11.10 -2.17 -14.28
CA THR A 88 11.11 -2.64 -15.68
C THR A 88 11.00 -1.49 -16.68
N VAL A 89 10.57 -0.32 -16.22
CA VAL A 89 10.45 0.94 -16.95
C VAL A 89 10.81 2.10 -16.01
N THR A 90 11.14 3.26 -16.57
CA THR A 90 11.38 4.48 -15.78
C THR A 90 10.12 4.84 -14.98
N GLY A 91 10.27 4.97 -13.66
CA GLY A 91 9.17 5.28 -12.75
C GLY A 91 8.37 4.05 -12.32
N GLY A 92 8.71 2.86 -12.81
CA GLY A 92 8.02 1.60 -12.47
C GLY A 92 8.73 0.77 -11.42
N GLY A 93 9.66 1.33 -10.65
CA GLY A 93 10.28 0.69 -9.50
C GLY A 93 9.38 0.68 -8.26
N SER A 94 9.98 0.31 -7.12
CA SER A 94 9.30 0.23 -5.83
C SER A 94 8.77 1.59 -5.37
N SER A 95 7.68 1.59 -4.59
CA SER A 95 7.13 2.77 -3.94
C SER A 95 6.49 2.42 -2.60
N ALA A 96 6.46 3.40 -1.70
CA ALA A 96 5.74 3.30 -0.44
C ALA A 96 5.22 4.67 0.01
N ASP A 97 4.19 4.65 0.83
CA ASP A 97 3.58 5.83 1.39
C ASP A 97 2.91 5.56 2.74
N ILE A 98 2.60 6.64 3.46
CA ILE A 98 1.83 6.60 4.70
C ILE A 98 0.41 7.06 4.41
N SER A 99 -0.59 6.36 4.93
CA SER A 99 -2.00 6.68 4.67
C SER A 99 -2.84 6.83 5.95
N TYR A 100 -3.57 7.94 6.02
CA TYR A 100 -4.61 8.30 7.00
C TYR A 100 -5.95 8.61 6.31
N ILE A 101 -6.17 8.11 5.10
CA ILE A 101 -7.45 8.21 4.40
C ILE A 101 -8.50 7.46 5.26
N PRO A 102 -9.57 8.11 5.74
CA PRO A 102 -10.54 7.45 6.61
C PRO A 102 -11.08 6.13 6.04
N PRO A 103 -11.17 5.04 6.85
CA PRO A 103 -11.13 5.01 8.32
C PRO A 103 -9.73 4.82 8.93
N LEU A 104 -8.65 4.98 8.17
CA LEU A 104 -7.28 4.94 8.70
C LEU A 104 -7.01 6.17 9.57
N ALA A 105 -6.18 6.04 10.59
CA ALA A 105 -5.92 7.13 11.53
C ALA A 105 -4.60 6.93 12.28
N TYR A 106 -3.92 8.00 12.66
CA TYR A 106 -2.72 7.92 13.49
C TYR A 106 -2.98 7.16 14.80
N SER A 107 -2.08 6.22 15.13
CA SER A 107 -2.15 5.40 16.36
C SER A 107 -0.87 5.47 17.21
N VAL A 108 0.30 5.41 16.57
CA VAL A 108 1.63 5.55 17.18
C VAL A 108 2.52 6.38 16.25
N PRO A 109 3.63 6.95 16.72
CA PRO A 109 4.63 7.53 15.83
C PRO A 109 5.34 6.42 15.05
N TYR A 110 5.57 6.61 13.75
CA TYR A 110 6.26 5.64 12.89
C TYR A 110 6.86 6.29 11.66
N LYS A 111 7.81 5.58 11.05
CA LYS A 111 8.40 5.92 9.77
C LYS A 111 8.66 4.67 8.95
N PHE A 112 8.85 4.85 7.65
CA PHE A 112 9.51 3.86 6.82
C PHE A 112 10.70 4.48 6.11
N GLU A 113 11.71 3.68 5.79
CA GLU A 113 12.82 4.08 4.94
C GLU A 113 13.28 2.93 4.06
N PHE A 114 13.67 3.23 2.83
CA PHE A 114 14.30 2.27 1.93
C PHE A 114 15.75 2.01 2.36
N TYR A 115 16.23 0.78 2.13
CA TYR A 115 17.64 0.41 2.29
C TYR A 115 18.08 -0.67 1.27
N GLY A 116 19.38 -0.78 1.01
CA GLY A 116 19.89 -1.61 -0.08
C GLY A 116 19.63 -0.99 -1.47
N GLY A 117 19.28 0.30 -1.49
CA GLY A 117 18.81 1.06 -2.64
C GLY A 117 18.01 2.27 -2.16
N CYS A 118 18.30 3.46 -2.69
CA CYS A 118 17.66 4.71 -2.24
C CYS A 118 17.72 4.93 -0.72
N ASP A 119 18.85 4.56 -0.09
CA ASP A 119 18.99 4.47 1.36
C ASP A 119 18.57 5.77 2.08
N GLY A 120 17.69 5.63 3.09
CA GLY A 120 17.18 6.74 3.89
C GLY A 120 16.07 7.55 3.23
N ASN A 121 15.69 7.27 1.98
CA ASN A 121 14.48 7.84 1.39
C ASN A 121 13.26 7.17 2.03
N GLY A 122 12.33 7.97 2.52
CA GLY A 122 11.16 7.47 3.22
C GLY A 122 10.23 8.59 3.67
N ALA A 123 9.29 8.24 4.54
CA ALA A 123 8.37 9.19 5.17
C ALA A 123 8.23 8.91 6.67
N SER A 124 7.96 9.94 7.45
CA SER A 124 7.86 9.87 8.91
C SER A 124 6.66 10.64 9.45
N CYS A 125 5.89 9.99 10.32
CA CYS A 125 4.75 10.58 10.99
C CYS A 125 4.84 10.43 12.51
N THR A 126 4.95 11.56 13.21
CA THR A 126 5.05 11.62 14.67
C THR A 126 3.79 12.16 15.35
N SER A 127 2.75 12.49 14.56
CA SER A 127 1.46 12.96 15.06
C SER A 127 0.34 12.73 14.05
N SER A 128 -0.91 12.95 14.45
CA SER A 128 -2.09 12.84 13.57
C SER A 128 -2.13 13.84 12.43
N ASN A 129 -1.38 14.94 12.51
CA ASN A 129 -1.31 16.01 11.51
C ASN A 129 -0.01 15.90 10.68
N CYS A 130 0.31 14.69 10.23
CA CYS A 130 1.51 14.39 9.47
C CYS A 130 1.41 14.91 8.03
N SER A 131 2.26 15.86 7.64
CA SER A 131 2.29 16.38 6.26
C SER A 131 2.74 15.36 5.20
N GLU A 132 3.34 14.25 5.62
CA GLU A 132 3.86 13.18 4.76
C GLU A 132 2.86 12.02 4.60
N ALA A 133 1.65 12.14 5.16
CA ALA A 133 0.58 11.16 5.03
C ALA A 133 -0.44 11.56 3.95
N PHE A 134 -1.03 10.55 3.31
CA PHE A 134 -2.23 10.70 2.49
C PHE A 134 -3.47 10.88 3.39
N TYR A 135 -4.32 11.85 3.06
CA TYR A 135 -5.60 12.11 3.71
C TYR A 135 -6.79 12.01 2.76
N GLU A 136 -6.53 12.10 1.44
CA GLU A 136 -7.54 12.03 0.40
C GLU A 136 -7.08 11.07 -0.71
N PRO A 137 -7.98 10.29 -1.33
CA PRO A 137 -7.62 9.31 -2.37
C PRO A 137 -6.99 9.87 -3.65
N ASP A 138 -7.15 11.16 -3.92
CA ASP A 138 -6.66 11.82 -5.14
C ASP A 138 -5.33 12.57 -4.94
N GLN A 139 -4.79 12.56 -3.71
CA GLN A 139 -3.46 13.07 -3.44
C GLN A 139 -2.40 12.17 -4.09
N THR A 140 -1.31 12.76 -4.59
CA THR A 140 -0.27 12.03 -5.34
C THR A 140 1.15 12.44 -4.97
N TYR A 141 1.34 13.36 -4.03
CA TYR A 141 2.61 14.05 -3.82
C TYR A 141 3.41 13.56 -2.60
N VAL A 142 2.87 12.69 -1.75
CA VAL A 142 3.57 12.14 -0.58
C VAL A 142 4.08 10.70 -0.76
N GLN A 143 3.88 10.11 -1.95
CA GLN A 143 4.44 8.80 -2.27
C GLN A 143 5.95 8.90 -2.51
N VAL A 144 6.71 8.00 -1.88
CA VAL A 144 8.15 7.90 -2.02
C VAL A 144 8.48 6.75 -2.95
N ALA A 145 9.19 7.04 -4.05
CA ALA A 145 9.57 6.04 -5.04
C ALA A 145 11.07 5.71 -4.97
N CYS A 146 11.43 4.47 -5.24
CA CYS A 146 12.79 4.00 -5.44
C CYS A 146 12.94 3.23 -6.75
N GLN A 147 13.89 3.64 -7.59
CA GLN A 147 14.14 3.05 -8.91
C GLN A 147 15.40 2.17 -8.93
N THR A 148 15.70 1.51 -7.80
CA THR A 148 16.84 0.60 -7.67
C THR A 148 16.32 -0.84 -7.57
N ASP A 149 17.03 -1.78 -8.18
CA ASP A 149 16.74 -3.21 -8.04
C ASP A 149 16.96 -3.68 -6.61
N ASN A 150 16.12 -4.60 -6.15
CA ASN A 150 16.23 -5.35 -4.90
C ASN A 150 16.28 -4.45 -3.66
N VAL A 151 15.53 -3.35 -3.69
CA VAL A 151 15.40 -2.45 -2.56
C VAL A 151 14.57 -3.08 -1.45
N ASN A 152 14.96 -2.80 -0.21
CA ASN A 152 14.32 -3.27 1.00
C ASN A 152 13.68 -2.10 1.74
N ILE A 153 12.76 -2.37 2.66
CA ILE A 153 12.09 -1.34 3.46
C ILE A 153 12.18 -1.67 4.95
N LEU A 154 12.58 -0.69 5.75
CA LEU A 154 12.58 -0.75 7.21
C LEU A 154 11.44 0.13 7.72
N ILE A 155 10.54 -0.45 8.51
CA ILE A 155 9.44 0.24 9.15
C ILE A 155 9.73 0.31 10.64
N THR A 156 9.89 1.51 11.16
CA THR A 156 10.23 1.76 12.56
C THR A 156 9.03 2.37 13.28
N PHE A 157 8.61 1.75 14.36
CA PHE A 157 7.55 2.26 15.25
C PHE A 157 8.18 2.83 16.52
N CYS A 158 7.70 4.00 16.95
CA CYS A 158 8.14 4.72 18.13
C CYS A 158 9.64 5.00 18.22
N GLU A 159 10.22 5.53 17.13
CA GLU A 159 11.62 5.93 17.11
C GLU A 159 11.96 6.84 18.31
N GLY A 160 12.96 6.43 19.10
CA GLY A 160 13.39 7.18 20.29
C GLY A 160 12.59 6.87 21.57
N GLY A 161 11.69 5.88 21.54
CA GLY A 161 11.03 5.33 22.73
C GLY A 161 9.90 6.17 23.32
N SER A 162 9.53 7.30 22.70
CA SER A 162 8.38 8.11 23.12
C SER A 162 7.17 7.77 22.26
N SER A 163 6.54 6.63 22.52
CA SER A 163 5.08 6.69 22.57
C SER A 163 4.81 7.63 23.73
N GLU A 164 4.23 8.80 23.50
CA GLU A 164 3.58 9.49 24.61
C GLU A 164 2.52 8.52 25.13
N ALA A 165 2.91 7.67 26.08
CA ALA A 165 2.00 7.06 27.01
C ALA A 165 1.25 8.27 27.54
N VAL A 166 -0.01 8.42 27.11
CA VAL A 166 -0.97 9.29 27.76
C VAL A 166 -1.02 8.75 29.18
N SER A 167 -0.10 9.25 30.00
CA SER A 167 -0.08 9.11 31.42
C SER A 167 -1.31 9.89 31.82
N THR A 168 -2.43 9.18 31.93
CA THR A 168 -3.54 9.57 32.77
C THR A 168 -2.95 9.75 34.16
N THR A 169 -2.44 10.96 34.41
CA THR A 169 -2.05 11.44 35.72
C THR A 169 -3.32 11.44 36.55
N ALA A 170 -3.62 10.28 37.12
CA ALA A 170 -4.53 10.16 38.23
C ALA A 170 -4.00 11.11 39.30
N GLY A 171 -4.78 12.16 39.59
CA GLY A 171 -4.44 13.14 40.60
C GLY A 171 -4.13 12.45 41.92
N SER A 172 -2.85 12.48 42.31
CA SER A 172 -2.42 12.17 43.67
C SER A 172 -2.75 13.39 44.56
N GLY A 173 -4.04 13.55 44.85
CA GLY A 173 -4.54 14.46 45.87
C GLY A 173 -4.61 13.77 47.23
N SER A 174 -3.71 14.18 48.12
CA SER A 174 -3.96 14.43 49.55
C SER A 174 -4.57 13.31 50.41
N ASN A 175 -3.72 12.66 51.21
CA ASN A 175 -4.16 12.16 52.52
C ASN A 175 -4.34 13.36 53.47
N ALA A 176 -5.59 13.73 53.73
CA ALA A 176 -5.96 14.47 54.93
C ALA A 176 -7.39 14.05 55.33
N ALA A 177 -7.55 13.86 56.64
CA ALA A 177 -8.66 13.20 57.30
C ALA A 177 -9.99 13.95 57.23
N ASP A 178 -11.03 13.20 57.62
CA ASP A 178 -12.33 13.65 58.12
C ASP A 178 -13.26 14.40 57.15
N VAL A 179 -14.43 13.82 56.87
CA VAL A 179 -15.66 14.13 57.62
C VAL A 179 -16.77 13.20 57.10
N MET A 180 -17.35 12.47 58.05
CA MET A 180 -18.57 11.70 57.98
C MET A 180 -19.78 12.61 57.72
N LEU A 181 -20.56 12.38 56.66
CA LEU A 181 -21.98 12.70 56.71
C LEU A 181 -22.81 11.82 55.78
N THR A 182 -23.50 10.92 56.47
CA THR A 182 -24.70 10.17 56.11
C THR A 182 -25.66 10.99 55.25
N SER A 183 -26.10 10.44 54.13
CA SER A 183 -27.41 10.73 53.54
C SER A 183 -27.90 9.51 52.78
N THR A 184 -28.78 8.82 53.48
CA THR A 184 -29.65 7.73 53.06
C THR A 184 -30.59 8.16 51.92
N SER A 185 -31.09 7.15 51.23
CA SER A 185 -32.41 7.02 50.59
C SER A 185 -32.50 7.08 49.05
N SER A 186 -32.69 5.87 48.52
CA SER A 186 -33.87 5.39 47.80
C SER A 186 -33.96 5.58 46.28
N THR A 187 -33.87 4.42 45.60
CA THR A 187 -34.95 3.81 44.79
C THR A 187 -35.67 4.69 43.77
N SER A 188 -35.48 4.39 42.48
CA SER A 188 -36.59 4.06 41.58
C SER A 188 -36.10 3.50 40.26
N SER A 189 -36.57 2.28 40.01
CA SER A 189 -36.60 1.57 38.73
C SER A 189 -37.59 2.21 37.76
N THR A 190 -37.18 2.38 36.50
CA THR A 190 -38.14 2.48 35.39
C THR A 190 -37.60 1.73 34.19
N GLN A 191 -38.14 0.53 33.96
CA GLN A 191 -38.14 -0.10 32.66
C GLN A 191 -39.17 0.59 31.79
N VAL A 192 -38.82 0.85 30.53
CA VAL A 192 -39.79 1.21 29.48
C VAL A 192 -39.55 0.27 28.32
N GLU A 193 -40.43 -0.73 28.21
CA GLU A 193 -40.79 -1.35 26.94
C GLU A 193 -41.45 -0.30 26.04
N ALA A 194 -41.10 -0.29 24.76
CA ALA A 194 -41.97 0.24 23.73
C ALA A 194 -41.77 -0.52 22.41
N SER A 195 -42.84 -1.20 22.02
CA SER A 195 -43.06 -1.92 20.78
C SER A 195 -42.93 -1.06 19.52
N SER A 196 -42.49 -1.72 18.44
CA SER A 196 -43.10 -1.74 17.09
C SER A 196 -43.77 -0.47 16.60
N ASN A 197 -43.25 0.10 15.50
CA ASN A 197 -44.04 0.31 14.28
C ASN A 197 -43.16 0.54 13.05
N ILE A 198 -43.48 -0.23 12.01
CA ILE A 198 -43.00 -0.17 10.63
C ILE A 198 -43.56 1.08 9.95
N PRO A 199 -42.78 1.72 9.05
CA PRO A 199 -43.36 2.24 7.82
C PRO A 199 -42.67 1.63 6.60
N THR A 200 -43.41 0.78 5.91
CA THR A 200 -43.16 0.35 4.53
C THR A 200 -43.38 1.54 3.62
N THR A 201 -42.31 2.12 3.08
CA THR A 201 -42.39 3.09 1.99
C THR A 201 -42.19 2.40 0.66
N THR A 202 -43.30 2.24 -0.06
CA THR A 202 -43.38 1.94 -1.48
C THR A 202 -43.23 3.24 -2.27
N ILE A 203 -42.16 3.40 -3.06
CA ILE A 203 -42.02 4.43 -4.11
C ILE A 203 -41.31 3.71 -5.27
N ALA A 204 -42.04 3.20 -6.25
CA ALA A 204 -42.49 3.88 -7.47
C ALA A 204 -41.35 4.14 -8.47
N ASP A 205 -41.44 3.41 -9.58
CA ASP A 205 -40.79 3.64 -10.86
C ASP A 205 -40.79 5.12 -11.28
N GLY A 206 -39.71 5.58 -11.93
CA GLY A 206 -39.73 6.88 -12.59
C GLY A 206 -38.39 7.37 -13.10
N ASP A 207 -38.19 7.19 -14.40
CA ASP A 207 -37.38 7.99 -15.32
C ASP A 207 -35.84 7.90 -15.35
N SER A 208 -35.41 7.30 -16.47
CA SER A 208 -34.22 7.58 -17.24
C SER A 208 -33.94 9.09 -17.40
N PRO A 209 -32.68 9.51 -17.24
CA PRO A 209 -32.13 10.61 -18.02
C PRO A 209 -31.24 10.08 -19.15
N THR A 210 -31.72 10.31 -20.37
CA THR A 210 -30.95 10.37 -21.60
C THR A 210 -29.68 11.21 -21.41
N SER A 211 -28.53 10.56 -21.36
CA SER A 211 -27.24 11.25 -21.39
C SER A 211 -26.88 11.55 -22.84
N SER A 212 -26.94 12.83 -23.18
CA SER A 212 -26.53 13.41 -24.45
C SER A 212 -25.01 13.27 -24.64
N LEU A 213 -24.63 12.70 -25.78
CA LEU A 213 -23.27 12.69 -26.31
C LEU A 213 -22.87 14.11 -26.68
N VAL A 214 -22.07 14.77 -25.84
CA VAL A 214 -21.34 15.98 -26.19
C VAL A 214 -20.06 15.57 -26.92
N SER A 215 -20.09 15.72 -28.24
CA SER A 215 -18.94 15.58 -29.12
C SER A 215 -18.11 16.86 -29.06
N SER A 216 -16.93 16.81 -28.43
CA SER A 216 -15.99 17.93 -28.41
C SER A 216 -15.15 17.92 -29.68
N THR A 217 -15.46 18.86 -30.56
CA THR A 217 -14.73 19.21 -31.77
C THR A 217 -13.32 19.71 -31.42
N ALA A 218 -12.30 19.07 -31.97
CA ALA A 218 -10.92 19.54 -31.91
C ALA A 218 -10.76 20.82 -32.76
N THR A 219 -10.52 21.95 -32.10
CA THR A 219 -10.12 23.19 -32.76
C THR A 219 -8.61 23.19 -32.91
N ALA A 220 -8.14 22.95 -34.13
CA ALA A 220 -6.76 23.18 -34.52
C ALA A 220 -6.50 24.69 -34.59
N SER A 221 -5.58 25.19 -33.77
CA SER A 221 -5.04 26.54 -33.88
C SER A 221 -3.63 26.47 -34.43
N SER A 222 -3.50 26.94 -35.67
CA SER A 222 -2.26 27.19 -36.37
C SER A 222 -1.63 28.50 -35.89
N SER A 223 -0.33 28.46 -35.56
CA SER A 223 0.56 29.61 -35.74
C SER A 223 2.00 29.14 -36.03
N THR A 224 2.36 29.25 -37.31
CA THR A 224 3.68 29.60 -37.88
C THR A 224 4.28 30.77 -37.08
N SER A 225 5.59 30.98 -36.85
CA SER A 225 6.87 30.63 -37.50
C SER A 225 7.97 31.16 -36.55
N SER A 226 9.18 30.59 -36.41
CA SER A 226 10.30 30.86 -37.32
C SER A 226 11.61 30.19 -36.82
N SER A 227 12.38 29.68 -37.80
CA SER A 227 13.85 29.70 -37.91
C SER A 227 14.74 28.90 -36.94
N GLY A 228 15.23 27.74 -37.40
CA GLY A 228 16.33 27.02 -36.75
C GLY A 228 16.75 25.73 -37.45
N SER A 229 17.21 25.83 -38.70
CA SER A 229 17.71 24.71 -39.52
C SER A 229 18.84 23.92 -38.86
N ARG A 230 18.70 22.60 -38.66
CA ARG A 230 19.74 21.58 -38.97
C ARG A 230 19.12 20.23 -39.36
N ARG A 231 19.57 19.76 -40.54
CA ARG A 231 19.31 18.47 -41.18
C ARG A 231 19.82 17.30 -40.30
N CYS A 232 19.09 16.17 -40.30
CA CYS A 232 19.63 14.88 -40.74
C CYS A 232 18.55 13.78 -40.85
N SER A 233 18.35 13.34 -42.09
CA SER A 233 18.14 11.96 -42.58
C SER A 233 17.19 10.99 -41.87
N ASN A 234 16.02 10.85 -42.51
CA ASN A 234 15.32 9.60 -42.83
C ASN A 234 15.97 8.27 -42.38
N ASN A 235 15.25 7.49 -41.57
CA ASN A 235 15.06 6.08 -41.95
C ASN A 235 13.67 5.55 -41.61
N ARG A 236 12.99 5.14 -42.68
CA ARG A 236 11.62 4.68 -42.76
C ARG A 236 11.69 3.16 -42.68
N ARG A 237 11.19 2.52 -41.61
CA ARG A 237 10.82 1.10 -41.67
C ARG A 237 9.45 0.87 -41.06
N ARG A 238 8.52 0.67 -42.00
CA ARG A 238 7.22 0.02 -41.83
C ARG A 238 7.39 -1.31 -41.11
N ARG A 239 6.52 -1.59 -40.12
CA ARG A 239 5.86 -2.90 -40.06
C ARG A 239 4.46 -2.75 -39.51
N SER A 240 3.54 -3.28 -40.30
CA SER A 240 2.09 -3.23 -40.16
C SER A 240 1.61 -4.49 -39.44
N SER A 241 0.48 -4.33 -38.73
CA SER A 241 -0.64 -5.27 -38.56
C SER A 241 -0.41 -6.67 -37.98
N ASN A 242 -1.05 -6.97 -36.85
CA ASN A 242 -2.21 -7.88 -36.73
C ASN A 242 -2.84 -7.69 -35.33
N LEU A 243 -4.14 -7.42 -35.14
CA LEU A 243 -5.28 -8.37 -35.26
C LEU A 243 -5.05 -9.57 -34.32
N SER A 244 -5.85 -9.96 -33.33
CA SER A 244 -7.26 -9.75 -32.96
C SER A 244 -7.52 -10.58 -31.68
N GLU A 245 -8.62 -10.26 -30.99
CA GLU A 245 -9.44 -11.17 -30.18
C GLU A 245 -8.95 -11.68 -28.81
N GLY A 246 -9.82 -11.53 -27.80
CA GLY A 246 -9.63 -12.19 -26.50
C GLY A 246 -10.55 -11.79 -25.34
N LEU A 247 -11.67 -11.08 -25.55
CA LEU A 247 -12.67 -10.88 -24.50
C LEU A 247 -13.44 -12.18 -24.24
N LYS A 248 -13.13 -12.88 -23.14
CA LYS A 248 -14.03 -13.87 -22.53
C LYS A 248 -14.33 -13.49 -21.08
N VAL A 249 -15.39 -12.72 -20.95
CA VAL A 249 -16.14 -12.51 -19.71
C VAL A 249 -16.82 -13.83 -19.33
N HIS A 250 -16.34 -14.50 -18.28
CA HIS A 250 -17.07 -15.61 -17.67
C HIS A 250 -17.92 -15.07 -16.51
N ARG A 251 -19.17 -14.74 -16.85
CA ARG A 251 -20.25 -14.50 -15.90
C ARG A 251 -20.86 -15.86 -15.54
N ARG A 252 -20.64 -16.37 -14.32
CA ARG A 252 -21.46 -17.45 -13.75
C ARG A 252 -22.33 -16.89 -12.63
N ARG A 253 -23.64 -16.93 -12.89
CA ARG A 253 -24.74 -16.74 -11.94
C ARG A 253 -25.16 -18.11 -11.38
N SER A 254 -25.82 -18.04 -10.23
CA SER A 254 -26.76 -19.01 -9.63
C SER A 254 -26.12 -20.22 -8.95
N ALA A 255 -26.66 -20.78 -7.86
CA ALA A 255 -27.69 -20.40 -6.88
C ALA A 255 -27.68 -21.51 -5.80
N ASN A 256 -28.28 -21.22 -4.63
CA ASN A 256 -28.98 -22.17 -3.75
C ASN A 256 -28.20 -23.34 -3.09
N SER A 257 -28.18 -23.38 -1.76
CA SER A 257 -29.16 -24.19 -1.00
C SER A 257 -28.95 -24.00 0.50
N GLN A 258 -30.07 -23.77 1.19
CA GLN A 258 -30.23 -23.91 2.63
C GLN A 258 -29.95 -25.36 3.06
N LEU A 259 -29.38 -25.51 4.25
CA LEU A 259 -29.75 -26.45 5.30
C LEU A 259 -29.32 -25.85 6.65
#